data_AF-A0A4V2AXR8-F1
#
_entry.id   AF-A0A4V2AXR8-F1
#
_cell.length_a   1.000
_cell.length_b   1.000
_cell.length_c   1.000
_cell.angle_alpha   90.00
_cell.angle_beta   90.00
_cell.angle_gamma   90.00
#
_symmetry.space_group_name_H-M   'P 1'
#
loop_
_entity.id
_entity.type
_entity.pdbx_description
1 polymer ?
#
loop_
_entity_poly.entity_id
_entity_poly.type
_entity_poly.pdbx_seq_one_letter_code
_entity_poly.pdbx_strand_id
1 'polypeptide(L)' 'MKWLNRILTVFMIGFFVVGAPYLGFAQPVDPGCDPLDPACPIDGGLSLLIAAGIGIGAKKAYDAKRNTQGNKDQ' A
#
# COMPACT_ATOMS: atom_id res chain seq x y z
N MET A 1 1.56 -9.42 29.05
CA MET A 1 0.51 -8.63 28.38
C MET A 1 0.99 -7.91 27.12
N LYS A 2 2.07 -7.11 27.14
CA LYS A 2 2.54 -6.36 25.94
C LYS A 2 2.86 -7.23 24.72
N TRP A 3 3.36 -8.45 24.93
CA TRP A 3 3.68 -9.39 23.86
C TRP A 3 2.44 -10.00 23.20
N LEU A 4 1.40 -10.29 24.00
CA LEU A 4 0.10 -10.75 23.49
C LEU A 4 -0.57 -9.66 22.63
N ASN A 5 -0.53 -8.40 23.07
CA ASN A 5 -1.08 -7.29 22.29
C ASN A 5 -0.35 -7.11 20.96
N ARG A 6 0.98 -7.29 20.93
CA ARG A 6 1.75 -7.23 19.67
C ARG A 6 1.34 -8.32 18.68
N ILE A 7 1.16 -9.55 19.17
CA ILE A 7 0.67 -10.67 18.35
C ILE A 7 -0.72 -10.37 17.82
N LEU A 8 -1.62 -9.90 18.69
CA LEU A 8 -2.98 -9.55 18.31
C LEU A 8 -3.02 -8.43 17.27
N THR A 9 -2.18 -7.41 17.42
CA THR A 9 -2.06 -6.30 16.46
C THR A 9 -1.58 -6.79 15.09
N VAL A 10 -0.54 -7.61 15.04
CA VAL A 10 -0.04 -8.18 13.77
C VAL A 10 -1.12 -9.03 13.11
N PHE A 11 -1.85 -9.83 13.90
CA PHE A 11 -2.94 -10.66 13.40
C PHE A 11 -4.10 -9.82 12.83
N MET A 12 -4.49 -8.74 13.51
CA MET A 12 -5.52 -7.82 13.03
C MET A 12 -5.10 -7.09 11.74
N ILE A 13 -3.84 -6.66 11.65
CA ILE A 13 -3.29 -6.08 10.41
C ILE A 13 -3.32 -7.10 9.28
N GLY A 14 -2.88 -8.34 9.54
CA GLY A 14 -2.91 -9.41 8.55
C GLY A 14 -4.33 -9.74 8.08
N PHE A 15 -5.28 -9.83 9.01
CA PHE A 15 -6.70 -10.04 8.70
C PHE A 15 -7.27 -8.90 7.85
N PHE A 16 -6.89 -7.65 8.13
CA PHE A 16 -7.36 -6.50 7.36
C PHE A 16 -6.74 -6.45 5.95
N VAL A 17 -5.44 -6.72 5.82
CA VAL A 17 -4.72 -6.73 4.54
C VAL A 17 -5.23 -7.84 3.62
N VAL A 18 -5.53 -9.02 4.18
CA VAL A 18 -6.02 -10.16 3.41
C VAL A 18 -7.53 -10.08 3.20
N GLY A 19 -8.30 -9.67 4.21
CA GLY A 19 -9.77 -9.64 4.18
C GLY A 19 -10.37 -8.47 3.39
N ALA A 20 -9.74 -7.29 3.41
CA ALA A 20 -10.22 -6.13 2.66
C ALA A 20 -10.36 -6.35 1.14
N PRO A 21 -9.41 -6.99 0.43
CA PRO A 21 -9.57 -7.25 -1.00
C PRO A 21 -10.72 -8.21 -1.32
N TYR A 22 -11.06 -9.15 -0.44
CA TYR A 22 -12.19 -10.06 -0.64
C TYR A 22 -13.55 -9.36 -0.51
N LEU A 23 -13.65 -8.31 0.32
CA LEU A 23 -14.92 -7.61 0.55
C LEU A 23 -15.16 -6.45 -0.43
N GLY A 24 -14.13 -5.95 -1.12
CA GLY A 24 -14.23 -4.72 -1.93
C GLY A 24 -13.77 -4.79 -3.39
N PHE A 25 -13.07 -5.83 -3.84
CA PHE A 25 -12.36 -5.77 -5.14
C PHE A 25 -12.45 -7.04 -6.02
N ALA A 26 -13.22 -8.05 -5.62
CA ALA A 26 -13.37 -9.32 -6.35
C ALA A 26 -14.79 -9.57 -6.86
N GLN A 27 -15.58 -8.52 -7.06
CA GLN A 27 -16.80 -8.66 -7.87
C GLN A 27 -16.36 -8.94 -9.30
N PRO A 28 -16.96 -9.91 -10.01
CA PRO A 28 -16.67 -10.12 -11.42
C PRO A 28 -16.97 -8.79 -12.11
N VAL A 29 -15.92 -8.10 -12.55
CA VAL A 29 -16.04 -6.86 -13.29
C VAL A 29 -16.84 -7.23 -14.52
N ASP A 30 -18.10 -6.78 -14.58
CA ASP A 30 -18.80 -6.76 -15.86
C ASP A 30 -17.90 -5.92 -16.78
N PRO A 31 -17.34 -6.49 -17.85
CA PRO A 31 -16.47 -5.73 -18.74
C PRO A 31 -17.16 -4.52 -19.38
N GLY A 32 -18.48 -4.36 -19.17
CA GLY A 32 -19.29 -3.19 -19.55
C GLY A 32 -19.65 -2.22 -18.41
N CYS A 33 -18.97 -2.24 -17.26
CA CYS A 33 -19.26 -1.27 -16.19
C CYS A 33 -19.13 0.17 -16.72
N ASP A 34 -20.19 0.97 -16.52
CA ASP A 34 -20.26 2.35 -16.99
C ASP A 34 -19.16 3.18 -16.30
N PRO A 35 -18.24 3.83 -17.04
CA PRO A 35 -17.21 4.70 -16.47
C PRO A 35 -17.77 5.85 -15.63
N LEU A 36 -19.06 6.15 -15.73
CA LEU A 36 -19.76 7.14 -14.91
C LEU A 36 -20.32 6.57 -13.60
N ASP A 37 -20.22 5.26 -13.37
CA ASP A 37 -20.64 4.65 -12.11
C ASP A 37 -19.62 4.97 -10.99
N PRO A 38 -20.00 5.75 -9.96
CA PRO A 38 -19.11 6.08 -8.84
C PRO A 38 -18.70 4.86 -8.00
N ALA A 39 -19.34 3.70 -8.17
CA ALA A 39 -18.94 2.44 -7.54
C ALA A 39 -17.81 1.71 -8.29
N CYS A 40 -17.49 2.11 -9.53
CA CYS A 40 -16.42 1.50 -10.32
C CYS A 40 -15.06 2.09 -9.92
N PRO A 41 -14.11 1.30 -9.39
CA PRO A 41 -12.78 1.79 -9.08
C PRO A 41 -12.10 2.27 -10.36
N ILE A 42 -11.71 3.55 -10.38
CA ILE A 42 -11.05 4.22 -11.52
C ILE A 42 -9.82 3.43 -12.00
N ASP A 43 -9.12 2.81 -11.05
CA ASP A 43 -7.95 1.96 -11.23
C ASP A 43 -8.06 0.89 -10.14
N GLY A 44 -8.07 -0.40 -10.46
CA GLY A 44 -8.21 -1.50 -9.50
C GLY A 44 -7.00 -1.68 -8.56
N GLY A 45 -6.54 -0.61 -7.90
CA GLY A 45 -5.33 -0.53 -7.10
C GLY A 45 -4.08 -0.06 -7.87
N LEU A 46 -4.18 0.21 -9.18
CA LEU A 46 -3.03 0.60 -10.01
C LEU A 46 -2.43 1.96 -9.58
N SER A 47 -3.24 2.99 -9.38
CA SER A 47 -2.71 4.29 -8.93
C SER A 47 -2.13 4.22 -7.51
N LEU A 48 -2.68 3.37 -6.63
CA LEU A 48 -2.10 3.10 -5.32
C LEU A 48 -0.72 2.43 -5.44
N LEU A 49 -0.57 1.45 -6.35
CA LEU A 49 0.71 0.79 -6.61
C LEU A 49 1.76 1.77 -7.14
N ILE A 50 1.37 2.64 -8.08
CA ILE A 50 2.26 3.67 -8.63
C ILE A 50 2.69 4.64 -7.53
N ALA A 51 1.75 5.14 -6.72
CA ALA A 51 2.04 6.04 -5.62
C ALA A 51 2.97 5.40 -4.57
N ALA A 52 2.73 4.13 -4.22
CA ALA A 52 3.59 3.38 -3.31
C ALA A 52 5.00 3.18 -3.89
N GLY A 53 5.11 2.86 -5.18
CA GLY A 53 6.38 2.71 -5.88
C GLY A 53 7.21 4.01 -5.85
N ILE A 54 6.59 5.14 -6.16
CA ILE A 54 7.24 6.46 -6.11
C ILE A 54 7.66 6.80 -4.67
N GLY A 55 6.76 6.61 -3.69
CA GLY A 55 7.05 6.92 -2.29
C GLY A 55 8.22 6.12 -1.72
N ILE A 56 8.22 4.80 -1.95
CA ILE A 56 9.31 3.91 -1.51
C ILE A 56 10.62 4.25 -2.25
N GLY A 57 10.55 4.47 -3.56
CA GLY A 57 11.71 4.83 -4.38
C GLY A 57 12.36 6.15 -3.96
N ALA A 58 11.55 7.21 -3.78
CA ALA A 58 12.00 8.52 -3.34
C ALA A 58 12.64 8.46 -1.95
N LYS A 59 12.03 7.74 -1.00
CA LYS A 59 12.59 7.55 0.35
C LYS A 59 13.96 6.87 0.30
N LYS A 60 14.11 5.79 -0.50
CA LYS A 60 15.38 5.08 -0.63
C LYS A 60 16.49 5.96 -1.22
N ALA A 61 16.16 6.75 -2.25
CA ALA A 61 17.11 7.69 -2.86
C ALA A 61 17.53 8.80 -1.89
N TYR A 62 16.59 9.35 -1.12
CA TYR A 62 16.87 10.35 -0.10
C TYR A 62 17.82 9.83 0.99
N ASP A 63 17.53 8.63 1.52
CA ASP A 63 18.34 8.00 2.56
C ASP A 63 19.77 7.71 2.05
N ALA A 64 19.92 7.24 0.81
CA ALA A 64 21.23 6.99 0.19
C ALA A 64 22.06 8.27 0.01
N LYS A 65 21.41 9.38 -0.38
CA LYS A 65 22.09 10.67 -0.57
C LYS A 65 22.57 11.23 0.75
N ARG A 66 21.74 11.15 1.80
CA ARG A 66 22.09 11.59 3.16
C ARG A 66 23.26 10.78 3.76
N ASN A 67 23.27 9.47 3.58
CA ASN A 67 24.38 8.62 4.05
C ASN A 67 25.69 8.92 3.32
N THR A 68 25.60 9.29 2.04
CA THR A 68 26.77 9.70 1.25
C THR A 68 27.27 11.09 1.66
N GLN A 69 26.37 12.00 2.03
CA GLN A 69 26.72 13.35 2.49
C GLN A 69 27.41 13.30 3.85
N GLY A 70 26.86 12.55 4.82
CA GLY A 70 27.48 12.39 6.14
C GLY A 70 28.84 11.69 6.16
N ASN A 71 29.24 11.01 5.07
CA ASN A 71 30.56 10.41 4.90
C ASN A 71 31.58 11.32 4.17
N LYS A 72 31.13 12.46 3.61
CA LYS A 72 32.02 13.46 3.00
C LYS A 72 32.39 14.60 3.97
N ASP A 73 31.64 14.69 5.07
CA ASP A 73 31.81 15.71 6.11
C ASP A 73 32.64 15.18 7.31
N GLN A 74 33.16 13.94 7.22
CA GLN A 74 34.08 13.28 8.16
C GLN A 74 35.41 13.00 7.48
#